data_AF-A0A7V2WSD1-F1
#
_entry.id   AF-A0A7V2WSD1-F1
#
_cell.length_a   1.000
_cell.length_b   1.000
_cell.length_c   1.000
_cell.angle_alpha   90.00
_cell.angle_beta   90.00
_cell.angle_gamma   90.00
#
_symmetry.space_group_name_H-M   'P 1'
#
loop_
_entity.id
_entity.type
_entity.pdbx_description
1 polymer ?
#
loop_
_entity_poly.entity_id
_entity_poly.type
_entity_poly.pdbx_seq_one_letter_code
_entity_poly.pdbx_strand_id
1 'polypeptide(L)'
;MEEAKIFSNREMEEIFSKRVDSAVPDIGDTTLFRRIIEQIAAVNKELWIILTMVSIAGIMNYVVTSQYMILGFYTFPTIMSAYYYGRRHAVMTALLTLIIVGCMTYFKPTIFSGTTQLSLGYNTWYHVMAWGSTLLLTAYAMGSLYERHQQKTEELRETYYGIIMILRQFIAKDQYTENHCYRVSIYATKIASYMGLPQDFIEDIRAAALLHDIGKLEISRDILYKAAKLTKEEFNHMKRHVPKGELLLEPV
;
A
#
# COMPACT_ATOMS: atom_id res chain seq x y z
N MET A 1 18.40 -43.34 26.75
CA MET A 1 19.19 -42.38 25.96
C MET A 1 18.79 -42.63 24.52
N GLU A 2 17.91 -41.79 23.99
CA GLU A 2 17.38 -41.92 22.64
C GLU A 2 17.88 -40.72 21.84
N GLU A 3 18.60 -40.99 20.77
CA GLU A 3 19.34 -40.00 19.98
C GLU A 3 18.37 -39.02 19.30
N ALA A 4 18.47 -37.74 19.63
CA ALA A 4 17.79 -36.68 18.90
C ALA A 4 18.47 -36.51 17.52
N LYS A 5 17.88 -37.12 16.50
CA LYS A 5 18.30 -36.98 15.09
C LYS A 5 18.15 -35.52 14.66
N ILE A 6 19.26 -34.85 14.38
CA ILE A 6 19.28 -33.52 13.78
C ILE A 6 18.92 -33.69 12.31
N PHE A 7 17.70 -33.32 11.94
CA PHE A 7 17.24 -33.35 10.55
C PHE A 7 17.99 -32.33 9.71
N SER A 8 18.41 -32.74 8.51
CA SER A 8 19.06 -31.88 7.52
C SER A 8 18.07 -30.84 6.99
N ASN A 9 18.55 -29.65 6.61
CA ASN A 9 17.74 -28.58 6.02
C ASN A 9 16.88 -29.07 4.83
N ARG A 10 17.38 -30.05 4.07
CA ARG A 10 16.65 -30.69 2.96
C ARG A 10 15.46 -31.54 3.43
N GLU A 11 15.60 -32.26 4.54
CA GLU A 11 14.54 -33.13 5.06
C GLU A 11 13.41 -32.29 5.67
N MET A 12 13.76 -31.15 6.28
CA MET A 12 12.78 -30.16 6.76
C MET A 12 12.01 -29.52 5.60
N GLU A 13 12.68 -29.17 4.50
CA GLU A 13 12.03 -28.65 3.28
C GLU A 13 11.07 -29.67 2.66
N GLU A 14 11.45 -30.95 2.61
CA GLU A 14 10.64 -32.02 2.01
C GLU A 14 9.41 -32.36 2.86
N ILE A 15 9.54 -32.34 4.20
CA ILE A 15 8.43 -32.53 5.13
C ILE A 15 7.45 -31.35 5.07
N PHE A 16 7.95 -30.12 4.92
CA PHE A 16 7.09 -28.93 4.78
C PHE A 16 6.35 -28.91 3.45
N SER A 17 7.02 -29.24 2.33
CA SER A 17 6.39 -29.34 1.01
C SER A 17 5.26 -30.36 1.00
N LYS A 18 5.49 -31.58 1.49
CA LYS A 18 4.47 -32.66 1.49
C LYS A 18 3.22 -32.34 2.30
N ARG A 19 3.33 -31.51 3.35
CA ARG A 19 2.20 -31.18 4.23
C ARG A 19 1.35 -30.04 3.67
N VAL A 20 1.97 -29.10 2.98
CA VAL A 20 1.28 -27.95 2.34
C VAL A 20 0.48 -28.39 1.12
N ASP A 21 1.01 -29.33 0.32
CA ASP A 21 0.35 -29.80 -0.91
C ASP A 21 -0.94 -30.59 -0.63
N SER A 22 -1.09 -31.18 0.56
CA SER A 22 -2.27 -31.99 0.92
C SER A 22 -3.52 -31.20 1.33
N ALA A 23 -3.44 -29.87 1.43
CA ALA A 23 -4.50 -29.02 1.98
C ALA A 23 -5.16 -28.06 0.96
N VAL A 24 -4.78 -28.10 -0.32
CA VAL A 24 -5.27 -27.16 -1.33
C VAL A 24 -6.05 -27.92 -2.42
N PRO A 25 -7.37 -27.67 -2.60
CA PRO A 25 -8.14 -28.28 -3.68
C PRO A 25 -7.64 -27.75 -5.04
N ASP A 26 -7.49 -28.65 -6.02
CA ASP A 26 -7.17 -28.32 -7.40
C ASP A 26 -8.36 -27.62 -8.08
N ILE A 27 -8.26 -26.30 -8.30
CA ILE A 27 -9.28 -25.49 -8.98
C ILE A 27 -8.73 -25.07 -10.36
N GLY A 28 -8.80 -25.99 -11.32
CA GLY A 28 -8.25 -25.83 -12.68
C GLY A 28 -8.85 -24.69 -13.53
N ASP A 29 -9.99 -24.10 -13.16
CA ASP A 29 -10.67 -23.07 -13.97
C ASP A 29 -10.33 -21.62 -13.54
N THR A 30 -9.72 -21.44 -12.38
CA THR A 30 -9.35 -20.11 -11.86
C THR A 30 -8.12 -19.53 -12.55
N THR A 31 -7.28 -20.35 -13.18
CA THR A 31 -5.96 -19.93 -13.67
C THR A 31 -6.02 -19.05 -14.91
N LEU A 32 -6.97 -19.28 -15.83
CA LEU A 32 -7.08 -18.53 -17.07
C LEU A 32 -7.71 -17.15 -16.84
N PHE A 33 -8.78 -17.09 -16.06
CA PHE A 33 -9.40 -15.82 -15.66
C PHE A 33 -8.47 -14.99 -14.79
N ARG A 34 -7.73 -15.63 -13.87
CA ARG A 34 -6.72 -14.97 -13.04
C ARG A 34 -5.55 -14.44 -13.87
N ARG A 35 -5.07 -15.18 -14.88
CA ARG A 35 -4.05 -14.69 -15.82
C ARG A 35 -4.53 -13.49 -16.63
N ILE A 36 -5.79 -13.48 -17.07
CA ILE A 36 -6.37 -12.34 -17.77
C ILE A 36 -6.46 -11.13 -16.83
N ILE A 37 -6.92 -11.31 -15.60
CA ILE A 37 -6.96 -10.24 -14.59
C ILE A 37 -5.56 -9.74 -14.25
N GLU A 38 -4.58 -10.63 -14.11
CA GLU A 38 -3.18 -10.26 -13.85
C GLU A 38 -2.56 -9.51 -15.04
N GLN A 39 -2.87 -9.91 -16.29
CA GLN A 39 -2.45 -9.20 -17.49
C GLN A 39 -3.11 -7.82 -17.61
N ILE A 40 -4.40 -7.72 -17.29
CA ILE A 40 -5.20 -6.48 -17.23
C ILE A 40 -4.70 -5.55 -16.11
N ALA A 41 -4.33 -6.11 -14.96
CA ALA A 41 -3.75 -5.38 -13.83
C ALA A 41 -2.28 -5.00 -14.07
N ALA A 42 -1.57 -5.73 -14.93
CA ALA A 42 -0.22 -5.42 -15.39
C ALA A 42 -0.19 -4.33 -16.48
N VAL A 43 -1.33 -4.02 -17.10
CA VAL A 43 -1.46 -2.83 -17.95
C VAL A 43 -1.15 -1.60 -17.10
N ASN A 44 -0.30 -0.70 -17.61
CA ASN A 44 0.07 0.54 -16.92
C ASN A 44 -1.20 1.23 -16.41
N LYS A 45 -1.27 1.47 -15.10
CA LYS A 45 -2.48 1.98 -14.46
C LYS A 45 -2.92 3.34 -15.07
N GLU A 46 -2.01 4.07 -15.70
CA GLU A 46 -2.27 5.28 -16.49
C GLU A 46 -3.19 5.05 -17.69
N LEU A 47 -3.09 3.90 -18.36
CA LEU A 47 -3.94 3.53 -19.50
C LEU A 47 -5.40 3.33 -19.05
N TRP A 48 -5.62 2.87 -17.83
CA TRP A 48 -6.97 2.76 -17.25
C TRP A 48 -7.63 4.12 -17.06
N ILE A 49 -6.86 5.16 -16.70
CA ILE A 49 -7.39 6.53 -16.64
C ILE A 49 -7.75 7.05 -18.02
N ILE A 50 -6.86 6.89 -18.99
CA ILE A 50 -7.12 7.38 -20.34
C ILE A 50 -8.33 6.67 -20.95
N LEU A 51 -8.44 5.35 -20.77
CA LEU A 51 -9.56 4.54 -21.24
C LEU A 51 -10.88 4.96 -20.61
N THR A 52 -10.91 5.18 -19.30
CA THR A 52 -12.11 5.64 -18.58
C THR A 52 -12.49 7.06 -18.99
N MET A 53 -11.51 7.96 -19.16
CA MET A 53 -11.72 9.32 -19.65
C MET A 53 -12.34 9.35 -21.04
N VAL A 54 -11.80 8.57 -21.99
CA VAL A 54 -12.31 8.49 -23.38
C VAL A 54 -13.68 7.83 -23.43
N SER A 55 -13.92 6.80 -22.62
CA SER A 55 -15.21 6.11 -22.56
C SER A 55 -16.32 7.02 -22.02
N ILE A 56 -16.03 7.76 -20.93
CA ILE A 56 -16.96 8.75 -20.37
C ILE A 56 -17.22 9.87 -21.38
N ALA A 57 -16.19 10.36 -22.07
CA ALA A 57 -16.32 11.37 -23.13
C ALA A 57 -17.27 10.93 -24.25
N GLY A 58 -17.12 9.70 -24.74
CA GLY A 58 -17.93 9.14 -25.81
C GLY A 58 -19.39 8.93 -25.41
N ILE A 59 -19.63 8.38 -24.21
CA ILE A 59 -20.98 8.14 -23.69
C ILE A 59 -21.70 9.47 -23.43
N MET A 60 -21.02 10.46 -22.83
CA MET A 60 -21.63 11.75 -22.50
C MET A 60 -21.99 12.56 -23.74
N ASN A 61 -21.18 12.48 -24.81
CA ASN A 61 -21.48 13.12 -26.09
C ASN A 61 -22.73 12.53 -26.79
N TYR A 62 -23.11 11.28 -26.46
CA TYR A 62 -24.29 10.62 -27.02
C TYR A 62 -25.55 10.85 -26.17
N VAL A 63 -25.43 10.86 -24.85
CA VAL A 63 -26.57 10.82 -23.91
C VAL A 63 -27.08 12.21 -23.51
N VAL A 64 -26.21 13.23 -23.43
CA VAL A 64 -26.54 14.48 -22.74
C VAL A 64 -27.07 15.55 -23.70
N THR A 65 -28.34 15.93 -23.54
CA THR A 65 -29.01 17.00 -24.30
C THR A 65 -28.64 18.42 -23.84
N SER A 66 -28.23 18.61 -22.56
CA SER A 66 -27.77 19.91 -22.01
C SER A 66 -26.26 19.92 -21.81
N GLN A 67 -25.57 20.63 -22.69
CA GLN A 67 -24.14 20.46 -22.90
C GLN A 67 -23.25 21.05 -21.79
N TYR A 68 -23.80 21.87 -20.88
CA TYR A 68 -23.06 22.38 -19.72
C TYR A 68 -22.85 21.33 -18.61
N MET A 69 -23.71 20.32 -18.49
CA MET A 69 -23.51 19.22 -17.55
C MET A 69 -22.32 18.34 -17.93
N ILE A 70 -21.98 18.28 -19.21
CA ILE A 70 -20.86 17.48 -19.75
C ILE A 70 -19.52 17.93 -19.13
N LEU A 71 -19.32 19.23 -18.90
CA LEU A 71 -18.09 19.76 -18.27
C LEU A 71 -17.90 19.24 -16.84
N GLY A 72 -18.99 19.07 -16.08
CA GLY A 72 -18.92 18.50 -14.73
C GLY A 72 -18.32 17.08 -14.74
N PHE A 73 -18.68 16.26 -15.72
CA PHE A 73 -18.23 14.87 -15.79
C PHE A 73 -16.75 14.72 -16.17
N TYR A 74 -16.19 15.68 -16.90
CA TYR A 74 -14.77 15.71 -17.23
C TYR A 74 -13.84 16.02 -16.05
N THR A 75 -14.40 16.41 -14.89
CA THR A 75 -13.63 16.61 -13.66
C THR A 75 -13.30 15.28 -12.94
N PHE A 76 -14.09 14.22 -13.13
CA PHE A 76 -13.88 12.94 -12.45
C PHE A 76 -12.57 12.25 -12.82
N PRO A 77 -12.18 12.12 -14.11
CA PRO A 77 -10.89 11.53 -14.49
C PRO A 77 -9.70 12.32 -13.92
N THR A 78 -9.82 13.65 -13.82
CA THR A 78 -8.76 14.51 -13.30
C THR A 78 -8.62 14.39 -11.77
N ILE A 79 -9.73 14.25 -11.04
CA ILE A 79 -9.72 13.96 -9.60
C ILE A 79 -9.13 12.57 -9.36
N MET A 80 -9.53 11.57 -10.14
CA MET A 80 -8.98 10.20 -10.06
C MET A 80 -7.48 10.18 -10.37
N SER A 81 -7.04 10.92 -11.40
CA SER A 81 -5.62 11.06 -11.70
C SER A 81 -4.83 11.72 -10.58
N ALA A 82 -5.41 12.75 -9.94
CA ALA A 82 -4.80 13.40 -8.78
C ALA A 82 -4.72 12.48 -7.56
N TYR A 83 -5.75 11.66 -7.35
CA TYR A 83 -5.81 10.72 -6.24
C TYR A 83 -4.81 9.57 -6.37
N TYR A 84 -4.55 9.06 -7.58
CA TYR A 84 -3.68 7.89 -7.73
C TYR A 84 -2.21 8.23 -8.06
N TYR A 85 -1.93 9.33 -8.77
CA TYR A 85 -0.62 9.56 -9.43
C TYR A 85 0.06 10.88 -9.04
N GLY A 86 -0.52 11.63 -8.10
CA GLY A 86 0.04 12.89 -7.62
C GLY A 86 -0.07 14.06 -8.61
N ARG A 87 0.68 15.13 -8.35
CA ARG A 87 0.45 16.45 -8.95
C ARG A 87 0.80 16.51 -10.43
N ARG A 88 1.92 15.90 -10.85
CA ARG A 88 2.38 15.98 -12.25
C ARG A 88 1.36 15.36 -13.21
N HIS A 89 0.85 14.19 -12.88
CA HIS A 89 -0.15 13.49 -13.69
C HIS A 89 -1.52 14.16 -13.64
N ALA A 90 -1.93 14.69 -12.48
CA ALA A 90 -3.16 15.48 -12.35
C ALA A 90 -3.16 16.70 -13.27
N VAL A 91 -2.04 17.42 -13.37
CA VAL A 91 -1.91 18.60 -14.23
C VAL A 91 -1.87 18.20 -15.71
N MET A 92 -1.19 17.11 -16.06
CA MET A 92 -1.17 16.62 -17.45
C MET A 92 -2.56 16.18 -17.94
N THR A 93 -3.31 15.45 -17.11
CA THR A 93 -4.69 15.07 -17.44
C THR A 93 -5.59 16.29 -17.54
N ALA A 94 -5.48 17.26 -16.62
CA ALA A 94 -6.20 18.52 -16.70
C ALA A 94 -5.95 19.29 -18.00
N LEU A 95 -4.69 19.40 -18.42
CA LEU A 95 -4.32 20.04 -19.69
C LEU A 95 -4.88 19.30 -20.90
N LEU A 96 -4.85 17.96 -20.89
CA LEU A 96 -5.40 17.13 -21.95
C LEU A 96 -6.92 17.33 -22.06
N THR A 97 -7.63 17.36 -20.93
CA THR A 97 -9.07 17.65 -20.87
C THR A 97 -9.40 19.04 -21.42
N LEU A 98 -8.59 20.05 -21.11
CA LEU A 98 -8.73 21.41 -21.67
C LEU A 98 -8.58 21.42 -23.19
N ILE A 99 -7.60 20.71 -23.72
CA ILE A 99 -7.37 20.60 -25.17
C ILE A 99 -8.56 19.91 -25.85
N ILE A 100 -9.07 18.82 -25.27
CA ILE A 100 -10.24 18.10 -25.81
C ILE A 100 -11.47 19.01 -25.85
N VAL A 101 -11.78 19.68 -24.74
CA VAL A 101 -12.96 20.56 -24.65
C VAL A 101 -12.82 21.77 -25.59
N GLY A 102 -11.63 22.39 -25.68
CA GLY A 102 -11.36 23.49 -26.59
C GLY A 102 -11.42 23.09 -28.08
N CYS A 103 -11.01 21.86 -28.40
CA CYS A 103 -11.16 21.30 -29.75
C CYS A 103 -12.66 21.09 -30.06
N MET A 104 -13.42 20.49 -29.14
CA MET A 104 -14.86 20.29 -29.30
C MET A 104 -15.63 21.60 -29.51
N THR A 105 -15.31 22.66 -28.75
CA THR A 105 -15.96 23.97 -28.89
C THR A 105 -15.67 24.64 -30.23
N TYR A 106 -14.46 24.42 -30.79
CA TYR A 106 -14.07 24.97 -32.09
C TYR A 106 -14.77 24.26 -33.26
N PHE A 107 -14.78 22.93 -33.28
CA PHE A 107 -15.33 22.16 -34.39
C PHE A 107 -16.86 22.15 -34.43
N LYS A 108 -17.53 22.30 -33.27
CA LYS A 108 -18.99 22.33 -33.18
C LYS A 108 -19.43 23.43 -32.20
N PRO A 109 -19.44 24.69 -32.65
CA PRO A 109 -19.75 25.85 -31.79
C PRO A 109 -21.19 25.85 -31.26
N THR A 110 -22.09 25.09 -31.89
CA THR A 110 -23.48 24.90 -31.44
C THR A 110 -23.62 23.95 -30.24
N ILE A 111 -22.52 23.32 -29.79
CA ILE A 111 -22.49 22.45 -28.60
C ILE A 111 -22.56 23.23 -27.28
N PHE A 112 -22.46 24.56 -27.28
CA PHE A 112 -22.58 25.31 -26.04
C PHE A 112 -23.48 26.54 -26.20
N SER A 113 -24.31 26.55 -27.25
CA SER A 113 -25.36 27.52 -27.46
C SER A 113 -26.66 27.00 -26.85
N GLY A 114 -26.70 26.88 -25.51
CA GLY A 114 -27.97 26.68 -24.81
C GLY A 114 -28.81 27.94 -24.89
N THR A 115 -30.09 27.81 -25.22
CA THR A 115 -31.09 28.88 -25.26
C THR A 115 -31.24 29.52 -23.87
N THR A 116 -30.42 30.53 -23.55
CA THR A 116 -30.64 31.41 -22.40
C THR A 116 -31.18 32.75 -22.88
N GLN A 117 -32.43 33.02 -22.53
CA GLN A 117 -33.22 34.19 -22.90
C GLN A 117 -32.75 35.50 -22.23
N LEU A 118 -31.55 35.50 -21.62
CA LEU A 118 -30.93 36.67 -20.99
C LEU A 118 -29.56 36.92 -21.61
N SER A 119 -29.57 37.44 -22.83
CA SER A 119 -28.41 37.89 -23.59
C SER A 119 -27.85 39.20 -23.01
N LEU A 120 -27.13 39.10 -21.89
CA LEU A 120 -25.91 39.89 -21.74
C LEU A 120 -24.85 39.11 -22.53
N GLY A 121 -24.14 39.76 -23.46
CA GLY A 121 -23.26 39.13 -24.45
C GLY A 121 -22.07 38.36 -23.86
N TYR A 122 -22.34 37.20 -23.26
CA TYR A 122 -21.35 36.32 -22.66
C TYR A 122 -20.88 35.30 -23.70
N ASN A 123 -19.62 35.46 -24.14
CA ASN A 123 -18.97 34.50 -25.03
C ASN A 123 -18.80 33.15 -24.30
N THR A 124 -19.21 32.06 -24.94
CA THR A 124 -19.01 30.66 -24.51
C THR A 124 -17.59 30.38 -24.01
N TRP A 125 -16.59 31.01 -24.61
CA TRP A 125 -15.19 30.94 -24.21
C TRP A 125 -14.95 31.34 -22.75
N TYR A 126 -15.68 32.31 -22.20
CA TYR A 126 -15.52 32.69 -20.79
C TYR A 126 -15.96 31.57 -19.83
N HIS A 127 -17.03 30.85 -20.16
CA HIS A 127 -17.47 29.71 -19.34
C HIS A 127 -16.46 28.56 -19.38
N VAL A 128 -15.90 28.25 -20.55
CA VAL A 128 -14.87 27.22 -20.71
C VAL A 128 -13.60 27.58 -19.95
N MET A 129 -13.18 28.85 -20.02
CA MET A 129 -12.00 29.33 -19.29
C MET A 129 -12.22 29.33 -17.77
N ALA A 130 -13.40 29.72 -17.29
CA ALA A 130 -13.75 29.70 -15.87
C ALA A 130 -13.84 28.27 -15.29
N TRP A 131 -14.38 27.32 -16.05
CA TRP A 131 -14.37 25.91 -15.67
C TRP A 131 -12.95 25.34 -15.71
N GLY A 132 -12.20 25.66 -16.76
CA GLY A 132 -10.83 25.23 -16.95
C GLY A 132 -9.88 25.67 -15.84
N SER A 133 -10.00 26.91 -15.37
CA SER A 133 -9.23 27.41 -14.23
C SER A 133 -9.59 26.69 -12.93
N THR A 134 -10.88 26.41 -12.70
CA THR A 134 -11.35 25.63 -11.55
C THR A 134 -10.80 24.20 -11.58
N LEU A 135 -10.76 23.58 -12.77
CA LEU A 135 -10.20 22.24 -12.95
C LEU A 135 -8.69 22.22 -12.68
N LEU A 136 -7.93 23.18 -13.21
CA LEU A 136 -6.49 23.27 -12.95
C LEU A 136 -6.19 23.52 -11.47
N LEU A 137 -6.97 24.40 -10.81
CA LEU A 137 -6.82 24.69 -9.40
C LEU A 137 -7.09 23.45 -8.53
N THR A 138 -8.18 22.73 -8.80
CA THR A 138 -8.55 21.52 -8.07
C THR A 138 -7.57 20.38 -8.30
N ALA A 139 -7.12 20.17 -9.55
CA ALA A 139 -6.09 19.17 -9.87
C ALA A 139 -4.77 19.45 -9.16
N TYR A 140 -4.34 20.73 -9.13
CA TYR A 140 -3.12 21.13 -8.43
C TYR A 140 -3.23 20.96 -6.92
N ALA A 141 -4.34 21.44 -6.33
CA ALA A 141 -4.58 21.34 -4.89
C ALA A 141 -4.64 19.88 -4.43
N MET A 142 -5.46 19.06 -5.10
CA MET A 142 -5.61 17.64 -4.78
C MET A 142 -4.31 16.86 -4.99
N GLY A 143 -3.61 17.10 -6.11
CA GLY A 143 -2.32 16.47 -6.37
C GLY A 143 -1.25 16.83 -5.32
N SER A 144 -1.22 18.09 -4.87
CA SER A 144 -0.30 18.52 -3.81
C SER A 144 -0.65 17.92 -2.44
N LEU A 145 -1.93 17.75 -2.15
CA LEU A 145 -2.40 17.13 -0.91
C LEU A 145 -2.04 15.65 -0.88
N TYR A 146 -2.21 14.95 -2.00
CA TYR A 146 -1.82 13.55 -2.14
C TYR A 146 -0.31 13.36 -1.95
N GLU A 147 0.52 14.18 -2.59
CA GLU A 147 1.99 14.15 -2.41
C GLU A 147 2.38 14.35 -0.93
N ARG A 148 1.77 15.32 -0.24
CA ARG A 148 2.01 15.56 1.19
C ARG A 148 1.55 14.40 2.08
N HIS A 149 0.43 13.78 1.76
CA HIS A 149 -0.08 12.62 2.50
C HIS A 149 0.87 11.44 2.37
N GLN A 150 1.34 11.15 1.16
CA GLN A 150 2.31 10.09 0.91
C GLN A 150 3.64 10.35 1.63
N GLN A 151 4.17 11.57 1.57
CA GLN A 151 5.39 11.95 2.29
C GLN A 151 5.27 11.71 3.80
N LYS A 152 4.18 12.18 4.43
CA LYS A 152 3.95 11.96 5.86
C LYS A 152 3.86 10.48 6.22
N THR A 153 3.19 9.69 5.38
CA THR A 153 3.04 8.25 5.61
C THR A 153 4.41 7.57 5.56
N GLU A 154 5.26 7.94 4.60
CA GLU A 154 6.62 7.42 4.51
C GLU A 154 7.50 7.88 5.67
N GLU A 155 7.43 9.15 6.07
CA GLU A 155 8.14 9.68 7.25
C GLU A 155 7.73 8.95 8.54
N LEU A 156 6.43 8.70 8.73
CA LEU A 156 5.90 7.91 9.85
C LEU A 156 6.48 6.48 9.84
N ARG A 157 6.50 5.85 8.66
CA ARG A 157 7.03 4.50 8.47
C ARG A 157 8.53 4.45 8.75
N GLU A 158 9.32 5.35 8.18
CA GLU A 158 10.77 5.51 8.44
C GLU A 158 11.05 5.73 9.93
N THR A 159 10.28 6.61 10.58
CA THR A 159 10.43 6.89 12.01
C THR A 159 10.11 5.65 12.85
N TYR A 160 9.01 4.95 12.54
CA TYR A 160 8.62 3.70 13.19
C TYR A 160 9.71 2.63 13.06
N TYR A 161 10.25 2.46 11.85
CA TYR A 161 11.38 1.56 11.60
C TYR A 161 12.63 1.96 12.38
N GLY A 162 12.94 3.25 12.45
CA GLY A 162 14.03 3.80 13.25
C GLY A 162 13.86 3.49 14.74
N ILE A 163 12.67 3.68 15.30
CA ILE A 163 12.37 3.36 16.70
C ILE A 163 12.54 1.87 16.96
N ILE A 164 12.01 0.99 16.09
CA ILE A 164 12.21 -0.46 16.24
C ILE A 164 13.70 -0.82 16.19
N MET A 165 14.48 -0.22 15.30
CA MET A 165 15.93 -0.46 15.25
C MET A 165 16.63 0.00 16.54
N ILE A 166 16.28 1.16 17.08
CA ILE A 166 16.86 1.66 18.34
C ILE A 166 16.47 0.73 19.50
N LEU A 167 15.20 0.31 19.59
CA LEU A 167 14.75 -0.65 20.60
C LEU A 167 15.48 -1.99 20.44
N ARG A 168 15.64 -2.49 19.22
CA ARG A 168 16.45 -3.67 18.92
C ARG A 168 17.87 -3.52 19.43
N GLN A 169 18.52 -2.38 19.17
CA GLN A 169 19.88 -2.12 19.63
C GLN A 169 19.98 -2.08 21.15
N PHE A 170 18.98 -1.51 21.82
CA PHE A 170 18.94 -1.45 23.27
C PHE A 170 18.75 -2.84 23.91
N ILE A 171 17.94 -3.70 23.28
CA ILE A 171 17.73 -5.10 23.70
C ILE A 171 18.97 -5.95 23.39
N ALA A 172 19.63 -5.72 22.25
CA ALA A 172 20.81 -6.43 21.83
C ALA A 172 22.06 -5.91 22.55
N LYS A 173 22.39 -6.50 23.70
CA LYS A 173 23.63 -6.18 24.43
C LYS A 173 24.92 -6.77 23.83
N ASP A 174 24.80 -7.66 22.83
CA ASP A 174 25.92 -8.27 22.12
C ASP A 174 25.64 -8.33 20.61
N GLN A 175 26.69 -8.17 19.80
CA GLN A 175 26.63 -8.13 18.32
C GLN A 175 26.05 -9.42 17.72
N TYR A 176 26.12 -10.52 18.47
CA TYR A 176 25.53 -11.81 18.12
C TYR A 176 23.98 -11.79 18.18
N THR A 177 23.40 -11.16 19.21
CA THR A 177 21.94 -11.04 19.40
C THR A 177 21.29 -10.08 18.40
N GLU A 178 22.00 -9.01 18.01
CA GLU A 178 21.50 -8.04 17.03
C GLU A 178 21.24 -8.69 15.66
N ASN A 179 22.21 -9.46 15.19
CA ASN A 179 22.11 -10.21 13.94
C ASN A 179 21.10 -11.36 14.03
N HIS A 180 20.83 -11.90 15.22
CA HIS A 180 19.83 -12.97 15.38
C HIS A 180 18.40 -12.45 15.15
N CYS A 181 17.97 -11.42 15.87
CA CYS A 181 16.62 -10.88 15.73
C CYS A 181 16.33 -10.39 14.31
N TYR A 182 17.33 -9.78 13.65
CA TYR A 182 17.21 -9.39 12.25
C TYR A 182 17.03 -10.59 11.31
N ARG A 183 17.83 -11.65 11.46
CA ARG A 183 17.65 -12.86 10.65
C ARG A 183 16.28 -13.51 10.86
N VAL A 184 15.83 -13.59 12.12
CA VAL A 184 14.52 -14.16 12.47
C VAL A 184 13.40 -13.37 11.79
N SER A 185 13.44 -12.04 11.79
CA SER A 185 12.42 -11.24 11.12
C SER A 185 12.42 -11.40 9.60
N ILE A 186 13.59 -11.54 8.98
CA ILE A 186 13.71 -11.84 7.53
C ILE A 186 13.11 -13.21 7.21
N TYR A 187 13.40 -14.25 8.02
CA TYR A 187 12.81 -15.58 7.79
C TYR A 187 11.29 -15.57 8.02
N ALA A 188 10.81 -14.96 9.11
CA ALA A 188 9.40 -14.89 9.42
C ALA A 188 8.60 -14.17 8.32
N THR A 189 9.13 -13.06 7.80
CA THR A 189 8.48 -12.31 6.71
C THR A 189 8.49 -13.05 5.38
N LYS A 190 9.57 -13.77 5.06
CA LYS A 190 9.60 -14.66 3.88
C LYS A 190 8.55 -15.76 4.00
N ILE A 191 8.47 -16.42 5.15
CA ILE A 191 7.47 -17.47 5.40
C ILE A 191 6.06 -16.88 5.24
N ALA A 192 5.78 -15.74 5.86
CA ALA A 192 4.50 -15.05 5.76
C ALA A 192 4.13 -14.68 4.32
N SER A 193 5.12 -14.22 3.53
CA SER A 193 4.95 -13.91 2.11
C SER A 193 4.65 -15.17 1.28
N TYR A 194 5.36 -16.28 1.51
CA TYR A 194 5.08 -17.56 0.85
C TYR A 194 3.70 -18.12 1.21
N MET A 195 3.19 -17.82 2.40
CA MET A 195 1.83 -18.17 2.82
C MET A 195 0.75 -17.27 2.19
N GLY A 196 1.13 -16.24 1.43
CA GLY A 196 0.18 -15.33 0.78
C GLY A 196 -0.53 -14.38 1.75
N LEU A 197 0.08 -14.06 2.90
CA LEU A 197 -0.52 -13.15 3.87
C LEU A 197 -0.53 -11.69 3.36
N PRO A 198 -1.49 -10.85 3.78
CA PRO A 198 -1.54 -9.45 3.41
C PRO A 198 -0.29 -8.69 3.85
N GLN A 199 0.12 -7.66 3.10
CA GLN A 199 1.34 -6.91 3.38
C GLN A 199 1.35 -6.33 4.80
N ASP A 200 0.24 -5.73 5.25
CA ASP A 200 0.14 -5.15 6.59
C ASP A 200 0.47 -6.19 7.68
N PHE A 201 -0.05 -7.41 7.51
CA PHE A 201 0.22 -8.51 8.44
C PHE A 201 1.66 -9.01 8.38
N ILE A 202 2.30 -8.94 7.20
CA ILE A 202 3.74 -9.25 7.05
C ILE A 202 4.58 -8.21 7.80
N GLU A 203 4.21 -6.93 7.75
CA GLU A 203 4.90 -5.87 8.52
C GLU A 203 4.73 -6.08 10.03
N ASP A 204 3.54 -6.45 10.50
CA ASP A 204 3.29 -6.80 11.90
C ASP A 204 4.16 -7.98 12.36
N ILE A 205 4.23 -9.05 11.56
CA ILE A 205 5.10 -10.20 11.82
C ILE A 205 6.56 -9.76 11.88
N ARG A 206 6.99 -8.84 11.00
CA ARG A 206 8.36 -8.31 11.02
C ARG A 206 8.65 -7.62 12.35
N ALA A 207 7.77 -6.74 12.80
CA ALA A 207 7.90 -6.01 14.06
C ALA A 207 7.88 -6.97 15.25
N ALA A 208 6.94 -7.90 15.29
CA ALA A 208 6.83 -8.93 16.34
C ALA A 208 8.10 -9.80 16.41
N ALA A 209 8.64 -10.24 15.27
CA ALA A 209 9.87 -11.03 15.23
C ALA A 209 11.10 -10.24 15.72
N LEU A 210 11.18 -8.95 15.39
CA LEU A 210 12.26 -8.08 15.88
C LEU A 210 12.20 -7.88 17.39
N LEU A 211 11.00 -7.84 17.98
CA LEU A 211 10.77 -7.53 19.39
C LEU A 211 10.44 -8.75 20.25
N HIS A 212 10.40 -9.97 19.70
CA HIS A 212 9.91 -11.17 20.40
C HIS A 212 10.62 -11.46 21.74
N ASP A 213 11.86 -11.01 21.86
CA ASP A 213 12.73 -11.20 23.02
C ASP A 213 12.82 -9.97 23.94
N ILE A 214 12.00 -8.92 23.73
CA ILE A 214 12.06 -7.66 24.49
C ILE A 214 11.92 -7.88 26.01
N GLY A 215 11.13 -8.86 26.44
CA GLY A 215 10.96 -9.18 27.85
C GLY A 215 12.19 -9.75 28.55
N LYS A 216 13.26 -10.10 27.80
CA LYS A 216 14.56 -10.45 28.39
C LYS A 216 15.19 -9.28 29.15
N LEU A 217 14.78 -8.03 28.86
CA LEU A 217 15.18 -6.84 29.63
C LEU A 217 14.83 -6.94 31.11
N GLU A 218 13.78 -7.68 31.46
CA GLU A 218 13.31 -7.82 32.84
C GLU A 218 13.80 -9.11 33.54
N ILE A 219 14.74 -9.84 32.92
CA ILE A 219 15.36 -11.03 33.50
C ILE A 219 16.71 -10.65 34.13
N SER A 220 17.01 -11.20 35.30
CA SER A 220 18.29 -10.95 35.97
C SER A 220 19.48 -11.36 35.09
N ARG A 221 20.51 -10.51 35.05
CA ARG A 221 21.74 -10.75 34.27
C ARG A 221 22.46 -12.04 34.68
N ASP A 222 22.45 -12.37 35.97
CA ASP A 222 23.11 -13.58 36.48
C ASP A 222 22.48 -14.85 35.94
N ILE A 223 21.18 -14.81 35.64
CA ILE A 223 20.43 -15.92 35.04
C ILE A 223 20.60 -15.89 33.51
N LEU A 224 20.52 -14.71 32.89
CA LEU A 224 20.58 -14.56 31.44
C LEU A 224 21.94 -14.98 30.85
N TYR A 225 23.04 -14.72 31.55
CA TYR A 225 24.40 -15.00 31.09
C TYR A 225 25.08 -16.15 31.85
N LYS A 226 24.31 -16.97 32.57
CA LYS A 226 24.88 -18.10 33.30
C LYS A 226 25.50 -19.10 32.32
N ALA A 227 26.81 -19.31 32.41
CA ALA A 227 27.52 -20.29 31.58
C ALA A 227 27.22 -21.76 31.98
N ALA A 228 26.85 -21.98 33.24
CA ALA A 228 26.43 -23.28 33.75
C ALA A 228 24.94 -23.54 33.44
N LYS A 229 24.52 -24.80 33.45
CA LYS A 229 23.09 -25.17 33.31
C LYS A 229 22.26 -24.44 34.37
N LEU A 230 21.14 -23.87 33.93
CA LEU A 230 20.16 -23.24 34.81
C LEU A 230 19.54 -24.28 35.75
N THR A 231 19.31 -23.91 37.01
CA THR A 231 18.46 -24.71 37.91
C THR A 231 17.00 -24.65 37.45
N LYS A 232 16.14 -25.50 38.01
CA LYS A 232 14.70 -25.48 37.68
C LYS A 232 14.07 -24.12 37.99
N GLU A 233 14.47 -23.51 39.10
CA GLU A 233 13.99 -22.22 39.57
C GLU A 233 14.46 -21.09 38.63
N GLU A 234 15.72 -21.11 38.23
CA GLU A 234 16.29 -20.15 37.28
C GLU A 234 15.66 -20.28 35.89
N PHE A 235 15.38 -21.51 35.45
CA PHE A 235 14.70 -21.75 34.18
C PHE A 235 13.24 -21.26 34.21
N ASN A 236 12.54 -21.49 35.31
CA ASN A 236 11.20 -20.93 35.52
C ASN A 236 11.25 -19.40 35.56
N HIS A 237 12.30 -18.81 36.13
CA HIS A 237 12.52 -17.37 36.07
C HIS A 237 12.73 -16.90 34.63
N MET A 238 13.59 -17.57 33.85
CA MET A 238 13.85 -17.26 32.45
C MET A 238 12.58 -17.28 31.60
N LYS A 239 11.70 -18.27 31.79
CA LYS A 239 10.41 -18.34 31.07
C LYS A 239 9.50 -17.12 31.24
N ARG A 240 9.69 -16.34 32.30
CA ARG A 240 8.89 -15.12 32.53
C ARG A 240 9.16 -14.01 31.52
N HIS A 241 10.21 -14.10 30.69
CA HIS A 241 10.45 -13.09 29.66
C HIS A 241 9.29 -12.98 28.65
N VAL A 242 8.54 -14.07 28.42
CA VAL A 242 7.38 -14.04 27.50
C VAL A 242 6.25 -13.16 28.05
N PRO A 243 5.64 -13.44 29.22
CA PRO A 243 4.56 -12.60 29.75
C PRO A 243 5.03 -11.19 30.14
N LYS A 244 6.31 -11.01 30.50
CA LYS A 244 6.88 -9.68 30.73
C LYS A 244 7.03 -8.89 29.44
N GLY A 245 7.41 -9.56 28.34
CA GLY A 245 7.48 -8.96 27.01
C GLY A 245 6.11 -8.55 26.49
N GLU A 246 5.09 -9.37 26.73
CA GLU A 246 3.69 -9.04 26.43
C GLU A 246 3.25 -7.76 27.16
N LEU A 247 3.47 -7.67 28.48
CA LEU A 247 3.15 -6.49 29.28
C LEU A 247 3.85 -5.21 28.79
N LEU A 248 5.08 -5.31 28.29
CA LEU A 248 5.83 -4.17 27.74
C LEU A 248 5.27 -3.69 26.39
N LEU A 249 4.56 -4.54 25.67
CA LEU A 249 4.00 -4.25 24.35
C LEU A 249 2.49 -3.94 24.41
N GLU A 250 1.86 -4.06 25.58
CA GLU A 250 0.48 -3.62 25.76
C GLU A 250 0.38 -2.10 25.52
N PRO A 251 -0.59 -1.64 24.71
CA PRO A 251 -0.80 -0.22 24.46
C PRO A 251 -1.22 0.47 25.76
N VAL A 252 -0.59 1.63 26.03
CA VAL A 252 -0.87 2.52 27.19
C VAL A 252 -2.16 3.30 26.98
#